data_AF-A0AAU4RL35-F1
#
_entry.id   AF-A0AAU4RL35-F1
#
_cell.length_a   1.000
_cell.length_b   1.000
_cell.length_c   1.000
_cell.angle_alpha   90.00
_cell.angle_beta   90.00
_cell.angle_gamma   90.00
#
_symmetry.space_group_name_H-M   'P 1'
#
loop_
_entity.id
_entity.type
_entity.pdbx_description
1 polymer ?
#
loop_
_entity_poly.entity_id
_entity_poly.type
_entity_poly.pdbx_seq_one_letter_code
_entity_poly.pdbx_strand_id
1 'polypeptide(L)'
;MARFDVSKLTQLQLDGVTCAVCGQVDERPMIPVGPAPSGLVDLYAHPACVDEEPAPTSGVLCIGPIATSADVKALRALAYNVAYELGRPATYATHADHTATDYASVYLTGDVTALRDVSTLVVLAEALAAHMDVQEPLTADEVTECPCGLVSRHTRPYVDEAGEVFCAECREESGCAWCGEWNDMDDLAIVESGDTFVPLHAGCLDRLRRDGRHGALKVAA
;
A
#
# COMPACT_ATOMS: atom_id res chain seq x y z
N MET A 1 7.25 17.85 -1.09
CA MET A 1 8.57 18.47 -0.82
C MET A 1 9.24 17.54 0.17
N ALA A 2 10.28 16.81 -0.24
CA ALA A 2 10.90 15.79 0.61
C ALA A 2 11.26 16.36 1.99
N ARG A 3 10.69 15.79 3.06
CA ARG A 3 10.96 16.22 4.44
C ARG A 3 12.14 15.42 4.99
N PHE A 4 13.35 15.95 4.88
CA PHE A 4 14.53 15.41 5.54
C PHE A 4 15.06 16.38 6.61
N ASP A 5 15.59 15.80 7.70
CA ASP A 5 16.18 16.56 8.80
C ASP A 5 17.58 17.03 8.40
N VAL A 6 17.67 18.32 8.07
CA VAL A 6 18.90 18.92 7.55
C VAL A 6 20.07 18.85 8.56
N SER A 7 19.78 18.70 9.85
CA SER A 7 20.80 18.54 10.89
C SER A 7 21.52 17.19 10.84
N LYS A 8 20.96 16.22 10.11
CA LYS A 8 21.50 14.86 9.96
C LYS A 8 22.25 14.66 8.64
N LEU A 9 22.33 15.68 7.79
CA LEU A 9 23.05 15.58 6.53
C LEU A 9 24.56 15.56 6.75
N THR A 10 25.24 14.72 5.98
CA THR A 10 26.70 14.72 5.90
C THR A 10 27.21 15.95 5.13
N GLN A 11 28.49 16.29 5.32
CA GLN A 11 29.09 17.41 4.58
C GLN A 11 28.99 17.21 3.05
N LEU A 12 29.12 15.98 2.56
CA LEU A 12 28.97 15.67 1.13
C LEU A 12 27.56 15.96 0.59
N GLN A 13 26.53 15.77 1.42
CA GLN A 13 25.14 16.09 1.06
C GLN A 13 24.90 17.60 1.11
N LEU A 14 25.50 18.30 2.08
CA LEU A 14 25.44 19.75 2.19
C LEU A 14 26.17 20.45 1.03
N ASP A 15 27.25 19.86 0.53
CA ASP A 15 28.04 20.37 -0.59
C ASP A 15 27.43 20.00 -1.97
N GLY A 16 26.32 19.25 -2.00
CA GLY A 16 25.66 18.80 -3.23
C GLY A 16 26.41 17.72 -4.00
N VAL A 17 27.36 17.03 -3.36
CA VAL A 17 28.14 15.92 -3.95
C VAL A 17 27.34 14.61 -3.93
N THR A 18 26.51 14.42 -2.90
CA THR A 18 25.61 13.27 -2.75
C THR A 18 24.17 13.71 -2.63
N CYS A 19 23.25 12.82 -2.98
CA CYS A 19 21.82 13.05 -2.82
C CYS A 19 21.47 13.36 -1.35
N ALA A 20 20.80 14.49 -1.11
CA ALA A 20 20.38 14.94 0.23
C ALA A 20 19.42 13.95 0.94
N VAL A 21 18.78 13.05 0.19
CA VAL A 21 17.84 12.06 0.73
C VAL A 21 18.53 10.72 1.00
N CYS A 22 19.17 10.10 -0.01
CA CYS A 22 19.71 8.74 0.10
C CYS A 22 21.22 8.66 0.38
N GLY A 23 21.94 9.79 0.32
CA GLY A 23 23.38 9.87 0.60
C GLY A 23 24.29 9.21 -0.44
N GLN A 24 23.74 8.74 -1.57
CA GLN A 24 24.51 8.10 -2.63
C GLN A 24 25.15 9.13 -3.57
N VAL A 25 26.38 8.84 -4.03
CA VAL A 25 26.96 9.42 -5.25
C VAL A 25 26.64 8.43 -6.36
N ASP A 26 25.77 8.78 -7.29
CA ASP A 26 25.60 7.98 -8.49
C ASP A 26 25.56 8.87 -9.74
N GLU A 27 25.60 8.25 -10.92
CA GLU A 27 25.67 8.97 -12.20
C GLU A 27 24.32 9.60 -12.60
N ARG A 28 23.26 9.43 -11.81
CA ARG A 28 21.94 9.97 -12.14
C ARG A 28 21.93 11.48 -11.93
N PRO A 29 21.20 12.23 -12.77
CA PRO A 29 21.06 13.66 -12.59
C PRO A 29 20.36 13.96 -11.28
N MET A 30 20.88 14.89 -10.49
CA MET A 30 20.23 15.44 -9.29
C MET A 30 19.56 16.77 -9.63
N ILE A 31 18.43 17.06 -8.97
CA ILE A 31 17.69 18.31 -9.09
C ILE A 31 17.79 19.11 -7.79
N PRO A 32 17.71 20.46 -7.83
CA PRO A 32 17.69 21.28 -6.64
C PRO A 32 16.37 21.08 -5.86
N VAL A 33 16.45 20.92 -4.55
CA VAL A 33 15.30 20.60 -3.68
C VAL A 33 15.04 21.63 -2.57
N GLY A 34 15.89 22.65 -2.48
CA GLY A 34 15.77 23.75 -1.53
C GLY A 34 17.13 24.22 -1.00
N PRO A 35 17.20 25.36 -0.31
CA PRO A 35 18.46 25.88 0.21
C PRO A 35 18.97 25.06 1.40
N ALA A 36 20.28 24.91 1.52
CA ALA A 36 20.93 24.40 2.72
C ALA A 36 20.75 25.38 3.90
N PRO A 37 20.99 24.98 5.17
CA PRO A 37 20.76 25.83 6.34
C PRO A 37 21.62 27.10 6.35
N SER A 38 22.76 27.06 5.68
CA SER A 38 23.63 28.22 5.48
C SER A 38 23.01 29.27 4.54
N GLY A 39 22.03 28.88 3.72
CA GLY A 39 21.42 29.71 2.68
C GLY A 39 22.36 30.01 1.50
N LEU A 40 23.57 29.42 1.49
CA LEU A 40 24.62 29.74 0.52
C LEU A 40 24.68 28.75 -0.67
N VAL A 41 24.10 27.56 -0.51
CA VAL A 41 24.09 26.50 -1.52
C VAL A 41 22.72 25.83 -1.55
N ASP A 42 22.30 25.39 -2.73
CA ASP A 42 21.11 24.54 -2.88
C ASP A 42 21.47 23.09 -2.54
N LEU A 43 20.55 22.40 -1.88
CA LEU A 43 20.58 20.96 -1.71
C LEU A 43 20.08 20.29 -2.99
N TYR A 44 20.70 19.17 -3.33
CA TYR A 44 20.39 18.38 -4.52
C TYR A 44 19.94 16.99 -4.12
N ALA A 45 18.96 16.44 -4.84
CA ALA A 45 18.57 15.05 -4.69
C ALA A 45 18.18 14.45 -6.04
N HIS A 46 18.27 13.13 -6.17
CA HIS A 46 17.78 12.46 -7.37
C HIS A 46 16.28 12.73 -7.53
N PRO A 47 15.76 12.95 -8.77
CA PRO A 47 14.33 13.08 -9.03
C PRO A 47 13.49 12.03 -8.31
N ALA A 48 13.87 10.75 -8.39
CA ALA A 48 13.19 9.64 -7.70
C ALA A 48 13.25 9.68 -6.16
N CYS A 49 14.07 10.54 -5.57
CA CYS A 49 14.12 10.78 -4.12
C CYS A 49 13.32 12.03 -3.70
N VAL A 50 12.92 12.88 -4.63
CA VAL A 50 12.18 14.15 -4.38
C VAL A 50 10.75 14.07 -4.86
N ASP A 51 10.58 13.40 -6.00
CA ASP A 51 9.36 12.71 -6.36
C ASP A 51 9.21 11.61 -5.31
N GLU A 52 8.71 11.99 -4.15
CA GLU A 52 7.79 11.11 -3.44
C GLU A 52 6.65 10.84 -4.44
N GLU A 53 6.85 9.97 -5.43
CA GLU A 53 5.85 8.93 -5.58
C GLU A 53 5.78 8.37 -4.16
N PRO A 54 4.67 8.58 -3.43
CA PRO A 54 4.56 8.05 -2.08
C PRO A 54 5.03 6.62 -2.21
N ALA A 55 6.12 6.27 -1.51
CA ALA A 55 6.68 4.92 -1.60
C ALA A 55 5.46 4.01 -1.51
N PRO A 56 5.13 3.24 -2.57
CA PRO A 56 3.82 2.64 -2.70
C PRO A 56 3.56 2.00 -1.36
N THR A 57 2.54 2.49 -0.64
CA THR A 57 2.25 1.99 0.70
C THR A 57 2.19 0.49 0.51
N SER A 58 3.21 -0.21 1.03
CA SER A 58 3.53 -1.55 0.53
C SER A 58 2.24 -2.34 0.59
N GLY A 59 1.75 -2.74 -0.58
CA GLY A 59 0.39 -3.25 -0.69
C GLY A 59 0.22 -4.47 0.18
N VAL A 60 -1.00 -4.96 0.30
CA VAL A 60 -1.27 -6.21 0.98
C VAL A 60 -1.49 -7.32 -0.03
N LEU A 61 -1.07 -8.53 0.31
CA LEU A 61 -1.24 -9.69 -0.55
C LEU A 61 -2.38 -10.55 -0.05
N CYS A 62 -3.39 -10.79 -0.88
CA CYS A 62 -4.45 -11.73 -0.61
C CYS A 62 -4.11 -13.06 -1.26
N ILE A 63 -4.16 -14.15 -0.49
CA ILE A 63 -3.92 -15.51 -0.98
C ILE A 63 -5.05 -16.44 -0.54
N GLY A 64 -5.32 -17.47 -1.32
CA GLY A 64 -6.45 -18.36 -1.09
C GLY A 64 -6.43 -19.55 -2.03
N PRO A 65 -7.46 -20.42 -2.00
CA PRO A 65 -7.63 -21.43 -3.02
C PRO A 65 -7.77 -20.78 -4.41
N ILE A 66 -7.23 -21.45 -5.42
CA ILE A 66 -7.21 -20.98 -6.82
C ILE A 66 -7.56 -22.10 -7.81
N ALA A 67 -7.94 -23.27 -7.30
CA ALA A 67 -8.25 -24.46 -8.11
C ALA A 67 -9.45 -24.25 -9.06
N THR A 68 -10.44 -23.45 -8.65
CA THR A 68 -11.66 -23.20 -9.43
C THR A 68 -11.89 -21.72 -9.69
N SER A 69 -12.72 -21.41 -10.70
CA SER A 69 -13.14 -20.03 -10.98
C SER A 69 -13.95 -19.41 -9.85
N ALA A 70 -14.64 -20.22 -9.05
CA ALA A 70 -15.34 -19.74 -7.85
C ALA A 70 -14.34 -19.31 -6.77
N ASP A 71 -13.25 -20.07 -6.60
CA ASP A 71 -12.20 -19.75 -5.64
C ASP A 71 -11.49 -18.44 -6.02
N VAL A 72 -11.10 -18.32 -7.30
CA VAL A 72 -10.49 -17.08 -7.81
C VAL A 72 -11.44 -15.88 -7.65
N LYS A 73 -12.75 -16.07 -7.86
CA LYS A 73 -13.74 -15.01 -7.65
C LYS A 73 -13.85 -14.60 -6.17
N ALA A 74 -13.83 -15.57 -5.24
CA ALA A 74 -13.85 -15.30 -3.81
C ALA A 74 -12.57 -14.57 -3.36
N LEU A 75 -11.42 -14.99 -3.87
CA LEU A 75 -10.13 -14.36 -3.64
C LEU A 75 -10.07 -12.92 -4.17
N ARG A 76 -10.56 -12.70 -5.39
CA ARG A 76 -10.71 -11.35 -5.96
C ARG A 76 -11.64 -10.48 -5.11
N ALA A 77 -12.75 -11.03 -4.62
CA ALA A 77 -13.67 -10.30 -3.75
C ALA A 77 -13.03 -9.93 -2.40
N LEU A 78 -12.22 -10.82 -1.81
CA LEU A 78 -11.43 -10.51 -0.61
C LEU A 78 -10.51 -9.32 -0.87
N ALA A 79 -9.72 -9.35 -1.94
CA ALA A 79 -8.78 -8.26 -2.23
C ALA A 79 -9.49 -6.92 -2.45
N TYR A 80 -10.64 -6.90 -3.14
CA TYR A 80 -11.45 -5.69 -3.26
C TYR A 80 -11.87 -5.16 -1.87
N ASN A 81 -12.40 -6.03 -1.01
CA ASN A 81 -12.88 -5.60 0.31
C ASN A 81 -11.73 -5.18 1.23
N VAL A 82 -10.57 -5.84 1.17
CA VAL A 82 -9.39 -5.45 1.93
C VAL A 82 -8.86 -4.10 1.45
N ALA A 83 -8.81 -3.85 0.14
CA ALA A 83 -8.44 -2.55 -0.40
C ALA A 83 -9.40 -1.44 0.06
N TYR A 84 -10.70 -1.76 0.13
CA TYR A 84 -11.72 -0.84 0.64
C TYR A 84 -11.59 -0.56 2.14
N GLU A 85 -11.48 -1.61 2.97
CA GLU A 85 -11.42 -1.47 4.42
C GLU A 85 -10.12 -0.82 4.91
N LEU A 86 -8.97 -1.13 4.27
CA LEU A 86 -7.68 -0.53 4.62
C LEU A 86 -7.41 0.80 3.92
N GLY A 87 -8.06 1.07 2.80
CA GLY A 87 -7.65 2.11 1.86
C GLY A 87 -6.18 1.97 1.44
N ARG A 88 -5.75 0.74 1.12
CA ARG A 88 -4.42 0.44 0.57
C ARG A 88 -4.52 -0.45 -0.66
N PRO A 89 -3.49 -0.48 -1.53
CA PRO A 89 -3.45 -1.45 -2.62
C PRO A 89 -3.53 -2.88 -2.09
N ALA A 90 -4.42 -3.70 -2.65
CA ALA A 90 -4.53 -5.12 -2.33
C ALA A 90 -4.43 -5.96 -3.60
N THR A 91 -3.42 -6.84 -3.65
CA THR A 91 -3.16 -7.74 -4.77
C THR A 91 -3.68 -9.13 -4.44
N TYR A 92 -4.37 -9.81 -5.37
CA TYR A 92 -4.74 -11.21 -5.19
C TYR A 92 -3.84 -12.15 -6.00
N ALA A 93 -3.17 -13.08 -5.32
CA ALA A 93 -2.23 -13.99 -5.98
C ALA A 93 -2.97 -15.18 -6.63
N THR A 94 -2.87 -15.31 -7.95
CA THR A 94 -3.36 -16.51 -8.68
C THR A 94 -2.24 -17.45 -9.12
N HIS A 95 -1.00 -17.12 -8.79
CA HIS A 95 0.23 -17.83 -9.16
C HIS A 95 1.33 -17.58 -8.10
N ALA A 96 2.48 -18.24 -8.24
CA ALA A 96 3.56 -18.28 -7.24
C ALA A 96 4.74 -17.34 -7.53
N ASP A 97 4.61 -16.43 -8.51
CA ASP A 97 5.66 -15.46 -8.87
C ASP A 97 5.63 -14.18 -8.01
N HIS A 98 4.62 -14.03 -7.14
CA HIS A 98 4.58 -12.97 -6.13
C HIS A 98 5.63 -13.27 -5.06
N THR A 99 6.51 -12.31 -4.82
CA THR A 99 7.44 -12.37 -3.69
C THR A 99 6.72 -11.83 -2.46
N ALA A 100 6.46 -12.68 -1.47
CA ALA A 100 5.66 -12.29 -0.30
C ALA A 100 6.21 -11.03 0.40
N THR A 101 7.53 -10.89 0.49
CA THR A 101 8.20 -9.77 1.20
C THR A 101 8.09 -8.41 0.50
N ASP A 102 7.52 -8.35 -0.71
CA ASP A 102 7.23 -7.09 -1.38
C ASP A 102 5.97 -6.40 -0.81
N TYR A 103 5.23 -7.11 0.05
CA TYR A 103 3.96 -6.67 0.64
C TYR A 103 4.11 -6.39 2.14
N ALA A 104 3.22 -5.57 2.70
CA ALA A 104 3.21 -5.27 4.14
C ALA A 104 2.74 -6.47 4.98
N SER A 105 1.74 -7.18 4.48
CA SER A 105 1.07 -8.28 5.18
C SER A 105 0.34 -9.17 4.18
N VAL A 106 -0.07 -10.35 4.65
CA VAL A 106 -0.79 -11.35 3.86
C VAL A 106 -2.17 -11.60 4.45
N TYR A 107 -3.21 -11.62 3.64
CA TYR A 107 -4.59 -11.92 4.02
C TYR A 107 -5.04 -13.24 3.37
N LEU A 108 -5.68 -14.11 4.15
CA LEU A 108 -6.14 -15.41 3.66
C LEU A 108 -7.63 -15.40 3.28
N THR A 109 -7.98 -16.10 2.21
CA THR A 109 -9.38 -16.49 1.96
C THR A 109 -9.65 -17.85 2.61
N GLY A 110 -10.47 -17.87 3.65
CA GLY A 110 -10.74 -19.10 4.40
C GLY A 110 -9.58 -19.50 5.33
N ASP A 111 -9.77 -20.62 6.02
CA ASP A 111 -8.78 -21.19 6.94
C ASP A 111 -7.56 -21.71 6.17
N VAL A 112 -6.36 -21.57 6.75
CA VAL A 112 -5.10 -22.20 6.31
C VAL A 112 -5.31 -23.69 5.98
N THR A 113 -6.15 -24.39 6.74
CA THR A 113 -6.42 -25.81 6.49
C THR A 113 -7.16 -26.09 5.18
N ALA A 114 -7.81 -25.09 4.57
CA ALA A 114 -8.47 -25.20 3.27
C ALA A 114 -7.52 -24.99 2.09
N LEU A 115 -6.30 -24.49 2.33
CA LEU A 115 -5.30 -24.27 1.30
C LEU A 115 -4.72 -25.60 0.82
N ARG A 116 -4.86 -25.87 -0.48
CA ARG A 116 -4.40 -27.10 -1.14
C ARG A 116 -3.57 -26.84 -2.38
N ASP A 117 -3.64 -25.63 -2.92
CA ASP A 117 -2.92 -25.24 -4.13
C ASP A 117 -1.44 -24.98 -3.82
N VAL A 118 -0.56 -25.62 -4.60
CA VAL A 118 0.90 -25.53 -4.40
C VAL A 118 1.37 -24.08 -4.46
N SER A 119 0.87 -23.29 -5.42
CA SER A 119 1.25 -21.89 -5.57
C SER A 119 0.94 -21.07 -4.31
N THR A 120 -0.27 -21.21 -3.77
CA THR A 120 -0.69 -20.54 -2.54
C THR A 120 0.14 -20.98 -1.33
N LEU A 121 0.44 -22.28 -1.22
CA LEU A 121 1.23 -22.82 -0.12
C LEU A 121 2.69 -22.34 -0.17
N VAL A 122 3.27 -22.15 -1.36
CA VAL A 122 4.62 -21.57 -1.53
C VAL A 122 4.65 -20.14 -1.02
N VAL A 123 3.74 -19.29 -1.48
CA VAL A 123 3.67 -17.88 -1.06
C VAL A 123 3.42 -17.75 0.44
N LEU A 124 2.53 -18.59 1.01
CA LEU A 124 2.31 -18.62 2.45
C LEU A 124 3.57 -19.04 3.21
N ALA A 125 4.29 -20.06 2.74
CA ALA A 125 5.52 -20.53 3.38
C ALA A 125 6.60 -19.44 3.36
N GLU A 126 6.73 -18.69 2.26
CA GLU A 126 7.65 -17.55 2.16
C GLU A 126 7.28 -16.44 3.16
N ALA A 127 6.00 -16.07 3.24
CA ALA A 127 5.52 -15.06 4.19
C ALA A 127 5.85 -15.45 5.64
N LEU A 128 5.55 -16.70 6.01
CA LEU A 128 5.83 -17.22 7.35
C LEU A 128 7.34 -17.29 7.64
N ALA A 129 8.15 -17.71 6.66
CA ALA A 129 9.61 -17.76 6.79
C ALA A 129 10.24 -16.36 6.95
N ALA A 130 9.62 -15.34 6.37
CA ALA A 130 10.01 -13.94 6.51
C ALA A 130 9.43 -13.25 7.76
N HIS A 131 8.74 -13.99 8.63
CA HIS A 131 8.04 -13.46 9.82
C HIS A 131 7.03 -12.36 9.49
N MET A 132 6.41 -12.43 8.31
CA MET A 132 5.34 -11.52 7.94
C MET A 132 4.09 -11.77 8.75
N ASP A 133 3.30 -10.71 8.88
CA ASP A 133 1.98 -10.78 9.48
C ASP A 133 0.98 -11.44 8.52
N VAL A 134 0.44 -12.59 8.93
CA VAL A 134 -0.53 -13.38 8.17
C VAL A 134 -1.89 -13.30 8.87
N GLN A 135 -2.84 -12.67 8.21
CA GLN A 135 -4.18 -12.38 8.69
C GLN A 135 -5.15 -13.45 8.20
N GLU A 136 -5.68 -14.23 9.14
CA GLU A 136 -6.76 -15.18 8.90
C GLU A 136 -8.12 -14.46 8.79
N PRO A 137 -9.14 -15.07 8.17
CA PRO A 137 -10.48 -14.50 8.12
C PRO A 137 -11.04 -14.30 9.52
N LEU A 138 -11.71 -13.16 9.72
CA LEU A 138 -12.41 -12.88 10.97
C LEU A 138 -13.53 -13.89 11.22
N THR A 139 -13.66 -14.31 12.47
CA THR A 139 -14.86 -15.00 12.95
C THR A 139 -16.03 -14.01 13.08
N ALA A 140 -17.25 -14.53 13.22
CA ALA A 140 -18.45 -13.70 13.31
C ALA A 140 -18.45 -12.75 14.54
N ASP A 141 -17.76 -13.13 15.62
CA ASP A 141 -17.57 -12.35 16.84
C ASP A 141 -16.39 -11.36 16.77
N GLU A 142 -15.47 -11.52 15.80
CA GLU A 142 -14.41 -10.55 15.52
C GLU A 142 -14.88 -9.41 14.58
N VAL A 143 -15.99 -9.60 13.86
CA VAL A 143 -16.58 -8.55 13.00
C VAL A 143 -17.05 -7.39 13.87
N THR A 144 -16.53 -6.22 13.56
CA THR A 144 -16.68 -5.01 14.39
C THR A 144 -16.97 -3.80 13.52
N GLU A 145 -17.69 -2.84 14.09
CA GLU A 145 -18.09 -1.60 13.40
C GLU A 145 -17.39 -0.41 14.06
N CYS A 146 -16.71 0.39 13.25
CA CYS A 146 -16.12 1.64 13.68
C CYS A 146 -17.22 2.70 13.87
N PRO A 147 -17.08 3.69 14.79
CA PRO A 147 -18.07 4.76 14.97
C PRO A 147 -18.41 5.58 13.71
N CYS A 148 -17.56 5.57 12.67
CA CYS A 148 -17.86 6.16 11.37
C CYS A 148 -18.85 5.35 10.51
N GLY A 149 -19.23 4.15 10.95
CA GLY A 149 -20.15 3.23 10.26
C GLY A 149 -19.46 2.18 9.39
N LEU A 150 -18.12 2.20 9.26
CA LEU A 150 -17.39 1.16 8.52
C LEU A 150 -17.38 -0.15 9.31
N VAL A 151 -17.93 -1.20 8.71
CA VAL A 151 -17.91 -2.56 9.28
C VAL A 151 -16.69 -3.31 8.76
N SER A 152 -15.77 -3.67 9.65
CA SER A 152 -14.57 -4.42 9.32
C SER A 152 -14.90 -5.90 9.30
N ARG A 153 -15.01 -6.49 8.09
CA ARG A 153 -15.36 -7.90 7.88
C ARG A 153 -14.16 -8.74 7.47
N HIS A 154 -13.13 -8.09 6.94
CA HIS A 154 -11.97 -8.75 6.35
C HIS A 154 -10.66 -8.32 7.00
N THR A 155 -10.65 -7.19 7.70
CA THR A 155 -9.48 -6.61 8.33
C THR A 155 -9.73 -6.44 9.83
N ARG A 156 -8.72 -6.72 10.65
CA ARG A 156 -8.81 -6.46 12.09
C ARG A 156 -8.74 -4.95 12.32
N PRO A 157 -9.77 -4.32 12.91
CA PRO A 157 -9.67 -2.91 13.24
C PRO A 157 -8.74 -2.71 14.44
N TYR A 158 -8.30 -1.48 14.62
CA TYR A 158 -7.55 -1.08 15.80
C TYR A 158 -8.51 -0.98 16.98
N VAL A 159 -8.16 -1.61 18.11
CA VAL A 159 -8.88 -1.49 19.38
C VAL A 159 -7.93 -0.87 20.39
N ASP A 160 -8.31 0.28 20.96
CA ASP A 160 -7.46 0.99 21.91
C ASP A 160 -7.54 0.40 23.34
N GLU A 161 -6.82 1.02 24.29
CA GLU A 161 -6.80 0.57 25.68
C GLU A 161 -8.16 0.70 26.40
N ALA A 162 -9.05 1.56 25.90
CA ALA A 162 -10.41 1.75 26.41
C ALA A 162 -11.42 0.78 25.77
N GLY A 163 -10.99 0.01 24.77
CA GLY A 163 -11.85 -0.89 24.00
C GLY A 163 -12.60 -0.17 22.86
N GLU A 164 -12.22 1.06 22.52
CA GLU A 164 -12.78 1.78 21.38
C GLU A 164 -12.22 1.24 20.07
N VAL A 165 -13.10 1.07 19.09
CA VAL A 165 -12.78 0.48 17.78
C VAL A 165 -12.56 1.59 16.76
N PHE A 166 -11.45 1.51 16.04
CA PHE A 166 -11.10 2.44 14.97
C PHE A 166 -10.74 1.66 13.69
N CYS A 167 -11.34 2.04 12.57
CA CYS A 167 -10.92 1.56 11.26
C CYS A 167 -9.67 2.29 10.75
N ALA A 168 -9.07 1.77 9.67
CA ALA A 168 -7.91 2.40 9.03
C ALA A 168 -8.18 3.84 8.60
N GLU A 169 -9.43 4.14 8.20
CA GLU A 169 -9.86 5.51 7.96
C GLU A 169 -9.72 6.34 9.22
N CYS A 170 -10.51 6.14 10.29
CA CYS A 170 -10.45 6.96 11.51
C CYS A 170 -9.07 7.05 12.19
N ARG A 171 -8.11 6.24 11.77
CA ARG A 171 -6.71 6.24 12.20
C ARG A 171 -5.76 7.06 11.30
N GLU A 172 -6.26 7.64 10.21
CA GLU A 172 -5.46 8.31 9.18
C GLU A 172 -4.43 7.37 8.53
N GLU A 173 -4.76 6.06 8.45
CA GLU A 173 -3.89 5.00 7.91
C GLU A 173 -4.33 4.49 6.53
N SER A 174 -5.53 4.89 6.10
CA SER A 174 -6.04 4.73 4.73
C SER A 174 -5.61 5.90 3.84
N GLY A 175 -5.65 5.74 2.52
CA GLY A 175 -5.39 6.87 1.64
C GLY A 175 -5.47 6.54 0.16
N CYS A 176 -5.52 7.59 -0.65
CA CYS A 176 -5.40 7.46 -2.08
C CYS A 176 -3.99 6.97 -2.43
N ALA A 177 -3.89 5.83 -3.11
CA ALA A 177 -2.60 5.23 -3.48
C ALA A 177 -1.77 6.10 -4.44
N TRP A 178 -2.36 7.14 -5.03
CA TRP A 178 -1.67 8.06 -5.94
C TRP A 178 -1.15 9.33 -5.23
N CYS A 179 -2.02 10.09 -4.57
CA CYS A 179 -1.60 11.34 -3.90
C CYS A 179 -1.17 11.13 -2.45
N GLY A 180 -1.43 9.96 -1.86
CA GLY A 180 -1.19 9.68 -0.45
C GLY A 180 -2.12 10.42 0.51
N GLU A 181 -3.03 11.25 0.00
CA GLU A 181 -3.96 12.02 0.83
C GLU A 181 -5.11 11.15 1.31
N TRP A 182 -5.63 11.53 2.48
CA TRP A 182 -6.68 10.82 3.19
C TRP A 182 -8.07 11.03 2.55
N ASN A 183 -9.08 10.30 3.02
CA ASN A 183 -10.43 10.27 2.45
C ASN A 183 -11.32 11.47 2.88
N ASP A 184 -10.77 12.42 3.64
CA ASP A 184 -11.56 13.52 4.25
C ASP A 184 -12.12 14.54 3.23
N MET A 185 -11.59 14.54 2.00
CA MET A 185 -11.98 15.49 0.96
C MET A 185 -12.88 14.89 -0.14
N ASP A 186 -12.72 13.61 -0.47
CA ASP A 186 -13.44 12.92 -1.54
C ASP A 186 -13.43 11.41 -1.29
N ASP A 187 -14.54 10.71 -1.56
CA ASP A 187 -14.61 9.25 -1.45
C ASP A 187 -13.57 8.54 -2.34
N LEU A 188 -12.88 7.54 -1.77
CA LEU A 188 -11.99 6.65 -2.51
C LEU A 188 -12.77 5.69 -3.40
N ALA A 189 -12.48 5.72 -4.70
CA ALA A 189 -12.91 4.71 -5.65
C ALA A 189 -11.90 3.56 -5.67
N ILE A 190 -12.38 2.32 -5.59
CA ILE A 190 -11.53 1.14 -5.78
C ILE A 190 -11.41 0.84 -7.27
N VAL A 191 -10.17 0.82 -7.77
CA VAL A 191 -9.85 0.65 -9.18
C VAL A 191 -9.08 -0.65 -9.39
N GLU A 192 -9.48 -1.45 -10.35
CA GLU A 192 -8.77 -2.67 -10.71
C GLU A 192 -7.67 -2.37 -11.73
N SER A 193 -6.46 -2.85 -11.44
CA SER A 193 -5.26 -2.79 -12.27
C SER A 193 -4.57 -4.15 -12.27
N GLY A 194 -4.84 -4.97 -13.29
CA GLY A 194 -4.36 -6.35 -13.33
C GLY A 194 -5.01 -7.19 -12.23
N ASP A 195 -4.21 -7.71 -11.33
CA ASP A 195 -4.60 -8.48 -10.14
C ASP A 195 -4.63 -7.65 -8.84
N THR A 196 -4.53 -6.32 -8.97
CA THR A 196 -4.45 -5.41 -7.83
C THR A 196 -5.63 -4.44 -7.83
N PHE A 197 -6.24 -4.28 -6.65
CA PHE A 197 -7.22 -3.25 -6.38
C PHE A 197 -6.53 -2.06 -5.71
N VAL A 198 -6.72 -0.88 -6.29
CA VAL A 198 -6.03 0.35 -5.92
C VAL A 198 -7.07 1.40 -5.52
N PRO A 199 -7.07 1.87 -4.26
CA PRO A 199 -7.94 2.96 -3.82
C PRO A 199 -7.42 4.30 -4.35
N LEU A 200 -8.28 5.07 -5.01
CA LEU A 200 -7.94 6.36 -5.60
C LEU A 200 -9.06 7.36 -5.40
N HIS A 201 -8.74 8.62 -5.12
CA HIS A 201 -9.72 9.70 -5.26
C HIS A 201 -10.19 9.79 -6.72
N ALA A 202 -11.45 10.15 -6.92
CA ALA A 202 -12.02 10.34 -8.26
C ALA A 202 -11.20 11.34 -9.09
N GLY A 203 -10.76 12.45 -8.49
CA GLY A 203 -9.92 13.46 -9.15
C GLY A 203 -8.53 12.92 -9.56
N CYS A 204 -7.92 12.08 -8.73
CA CYS A 204 -6.64 11.43 -9.03
C CYS A 204 -6.79 10.43 -10.19
N LEU A 205 -7.85 9.61 -10.17
CA LEU A 205 -8.17 8.68 -11.25
C LEU A 205 -8.39 9.41 -12.59
N ASP A 206 -9.12 10.53 -12.58
CA ASP A 206 -9.36 11.33 -13.78
C ASP A 206 -8.07 11.89 -14.36
N ARG A 207 -7.14 12.33 -13.51
CA ARG A 207 -5.83 12.82 -13.94
C ARG A 207 -5.00 11.71 -14.57
N LEU A 208 -4.94 10.54 -13.92
CA LEU A 208 -4.23 9.35 -14.44
C LEU A 208 -4.75 8.92 -15.82
N ARG A 209 -6.06 8.99 -16.03
CA ARG A 209 -6.69 8.68 -17.32
C ARG A 209 -6.30 9.68 -18.41
N ARG A 210 -6.21 10.98 -18.08
CA ARG A 210 -5.83 12.04 -19.05
C ARG A 210 -4.37 11.96 -19.45
N ASP A 211 -3.49 11.63 -18.50
CA ASP A 211 -2.04 11.58 -18.73
C ASP A 211 -1.62 10.37 -19.59
N GLY A 212 -2.54 9.45 -19.90
CA GLY A 212 -2.32 8.33 -20.82
C GLY A 212 -1.33 7.27 -20.32
N ARG A 213 -0.78 7.44 -19.12
CA ARG A 213 0.24 6.55 -18.54
C ARG A 213 -0.35 5.20 -18.12
N HIS A 214 -1.66 5.10 -17.87
CA HIS A 214 -2.31 3.91 -17.31
C HIS A 214 -3.61 3.53 -18.05
N GLY A 215 -3.49 3.17 -19.33
CA GLY A 215 -4.59 2.90 -20.26
C GLY A 215 -5.56 1.74 -19.92
N ALA A 216 -5.53 1.18 -18.71
CA ALA A 216 -6.36 0.03 -18.32
C ALA A 216 -7.10 0.17 -16.96
N LEU A 217 -7.00 1.32 -16.27
CA LEU A 217 -7.63 1.52 -14.96
C LEU A 217 -9.16 1.58 -15.05
N LYS A 218 -9.83 0.53 -14.54
CA LYS A 218 -11.28 0.42 -14.47
C LYS A 218 -11.74 0.53 -13.02
N VAL A 219 -12.78 1.33 -12.77
CA VAL A 219 -13.43 1.31 -11.45
C VAL A 219 -14.00 -0.10 -11.26
N ALA A 220 -13.61 -0.74 -10.18
CA ALA A 220 -14.11 -2.06 -9.82
C ALA A 220 -15.58 -1.93 -9.40
N ALA A 221 -16.41 -2.87 -9.86
CA ALA A 221 -17.82 -2.96 -9.53
C ALA A 221 -18.10 -4.18 -8.66
#